data_AF-A0A7Y5SA13-F1
#
_entry.id   AF-A0A7Y5SA13-F1
#
_cell.length_a   1.000
_cell.length_b   1.000
_cell.length_c   1.000
_cell.angle_alpha   90.00
_cell.angle_beta   90.00
_cell.angle_gamma   90.00
#
_symmetry.space_group_name_H-M   'P 1'
#
loop_
_entity.id
_entity.type
_entity.pdbx_description
1 polymer ?
#
loop_
_entity_poly.entity_id
_entity_poly.type
_entity_poly.pdbx_seq_one_letter_code
_entity_poly.pdbx_strand_id
1 'polypeptide(L)'
;MAGNTRRRGTQPLDDGPSTDDIERFSGVTTSCPSCGTEIRDDVDLCWKCGHAIGDPADERSPVWIVVAIALVLGAMLFWVTRF
;
A
#
# COMPACT_ATOMS: atom_id res chain seq x y z
N MET A 1 -44.14 24.84 -24.01
CA MET A 1 -44.66 24.08 -22.85
C MET A 1 -44.74 22.61 -23.23
N ALA A 2 -43.68 21.84 -23.01
CA ALA A 2 -43.70 20.38 -23.15
C ALA A 2 -42.70 19.81 -22.15
N GLY A 3 -43.17 19.61 -20.91
CA GLY A 3 -42.37 19.04 -19.83
C GLY A 3 -42.17 17.55 -20.07
N ASN A 4 -40.91 17.14 -20.20
CA ASN A 4 -40.52 15.74 -20.31
C ASN A 4 -40.65 15.07 -18.93
N THR A 5 -41.74 14.34 -18.75
CA THR A 5 -42.01 13.49 -17.59
C THR A 5 -41.07 12.27 -17.60
N ARG A 6 -39.84 12.44 -17.11
CA ARG A 6 -39.02 11.27 -16.74
C ARG A 6 -39.60 10.66 -15.47
N ARG A 7 -40.39 9.61 -15.68
CA ARG A 7 -40.79 8.65 -14.64
C ARG A 7 -39.52 8.07 -14.00
N ARG A 8 -39.07 8.66 -12.89
CA ARG A 8 -38.07 8.05 -12.01
C ARG A 8 -38.82 6.99 -11.19
N GLY A 9 -39.02 5.84 -11.82
CA GLY A 9 -39.49 4.64 -11.13
C GLY A 9 -38.50 4.30 -10.03
N THR A 10 -39.02 4.08 -8.84
CA THR A 10 -38.34 3.65 -7.63
C THR A 10 -37.59 2.35 -7.91
N GLN A 11 -36.31 2.43 -8.31
CA GLN A 11 -35.43 1.28 -8.12
C GLN A 11 -35.19 1.16 -6.62
N PRO A 12 -35.35 -0.04 -6.03
CA PRO A 12 -34.95 -0.29 -4.65
C PRO A 12 -33.55 0.27 -4.45
N LEU A 13 -33.37 1.09 -3.42
CA LEU A 13 -32.07 1.64 -3.08
C LEU A 13 -31.19 0.44 -2.72
N ASP A 14 -30.34 0.05 -3.66
CA ASP A 14 -29.24 -0.86 -3.40
C ASP A 14 -28.28 -0.07 -2.50
N ASP A 15 -28.34 -0.33 -1.19
CA ASP A 15 -27.48 0.30 -0.19
C ASP A 15 -26.02 -0.22 -0.28
N GLY A 16 -25.73 -1.07 -1.27
CA GLY A 16 -24.40 -1.53 -1.61
C GLY A 16 -23.52 -0.44 -2.24
N PRO A 17 -22.19 -0.58 -2.15
CA PRO A 17 -21.26 0.31 -2.84
C PRO A 17 -21.44 0.23 -4.37
N SER A 18 -21.14 1.33 -5.06
CA SER A 18 -21.18 1.34 -6.52
C SER A 18 -20.09 0.42 -7.12
N THR A 19 -20.33 -0.11 -8.31
CA THR A 19 -19.33 -0.96 -9.01
C THR A 19 -18.02 -0.21 -9.28
N ASP A 20 -18.11 1.09 -9.60
CA ASP A 20 -16.95 1.95 -9.82
C ASP A 20 -16.07 2.07 -8.56
N ASP A 21 -16.69 2.12 -7.38
CA ASP A 21 -15.96 2.16 -6.11
C ASP A 21 -15.25 0.81 -5.83
N ILE A 22 -15.90 -0.32 -6.12
CA ILE A 22 -15.32 -1.65 -5.91
C ILE A 22 -14.05 -1.82 -6.76
N GLU A 23 -14.10 -1.46 -8.04
CA GLU A 23 -12.95 -1.56 -8.94
C GLU A 23 -11.79 -0.66 -8.47
N ARG A 24 -12.09 0.55 -7.98
CA ARG A 24 -11.09 1.48 -7.47
C ARG A 24 -10.36 0.98 -6.21
N PHE A 25 -11.05 0.26 -5.32
CA PHE A 25 -10.52 -0.11 -4.00
C PHE A 25 -10.18 -1.60 -3.83
N SER A 26 -10.49 -2.46 -4.79
CA SER A 26 -10.22 -3.90 -4.73
C SER A 26 -8.74 -4.30 -4.79
N GLY A 27 -7.83 -3.39 -5.16
CA GLY A 27 -6.40 -3.68 -5.33
C GLY A 27 -5.54 -3.72 -4.06
N VAL A 28 -6.14 -3.61 -2.86
CA VAL A 28 -5.43 -3.57 -1.55
C VAL A 28 -5.39 -4.94 -0.86
N THR A 29 -5.87 -5.99 -1.53
CA THR A 29 -5.78 -7.36 -1.05
C THR A 29 -4.96 -8.20 -2.00
N THR A 30 -4.27 -9.20 -1.45
CA THR A 30 -3.48 -10.17 -2.18
C THR A 30 -3.84 -11.59 -1.72
N SER A 31 -3.54 -12.58 -2.55
CA SER A 31 -3.76 -13.99 -2.19
C SER A 31 -2.53 -14.54 -1.45
N CYS A 32 -2.75 -15.14 -0.29
CA CYS A 32 -1.69 -15.82 0.45
C CYS A 32 -1.04 -16.93 -0.40
N PRO A 33 0.29 -16.92 -0.61
CA PRO A 33 0.99 -17.92 -1.43
C PRO A 33 0.96 -19.33 -0.84
N SER A 34 0.69 -19.45 0.47
CA SER A 34 0.66 -20.74 1.17
C SER A 34 -0.74 -21.37 1.21
N CYS A 35 -1.80 -20.59 1.43
CA CYS A 35 -3.15 -21.12 1.64
C CYS A 35 -4.23 -20.57 0.69
N GLY A 36 -3.86 -19.66 -0.22
CA GLY A 36 -4.77 -19.07 -1.22
C GLY A 36 -5.88 -18.20 -0.62
N THR A 37 -5.75 -17.78 0.63
CA THR A 37 -6.75 -16.91 1.29
C THR A 37 -6.48 -15.45 0.97
N GLU A 38 -7.54 -14.70 0.69
CA GLU A 38 -7.52 -13.25 0.54
C GLU A 38 -7.03 -12.60 1.84
N ILE A 39 -5.91 -11.89 1.75
CA ILE A 39 -5.30 -11.15 2.85
C ILE A 39 -5.06 -9.71 2.40
N ARG A 40 -4.87 -8.79 3.35
CA ARG A 40 -4.43 -7.43 3.01
C ARG A 40 -2.94 -7.48 2.63
N ASP A 41 -2.51 -6.58 1.77
CA ASP A 41 -1.12 -6.49 1.29
C ASP A 41 -0.14 -5.91 2.32
N ASP A 42 -0.65 -5.34 3.41
CA ASP A 42 0.11 -4.71 4.49
C ASP A 42 0.24 -5.56 5.77
N VAL A 43 -0.15 -6.83 5.73
CA VAL A 43 -0.06 -7.73 6.90
C VAL A 43 1.19 -8.58 6.84
N ASP A 44 1.97 -8.56 7.91
CA ASP A 44 3.20 -9.37 8.02
C ASP A 44 2.92 -10.88 8.09
N LEU A 45 1.69 -11.27 8.46
CA LEU A 45 1.31 -12.66 8.73
C LEU A 45 -0.09 -12.96 8.21
N CYS A 46 -0.24 -14.10 7.53
CA CYS A 46 -1.54 -14.61 7.15
C CYS A 46 -2.34 -15.03 8.39
N TRP A 47 -3.49 -14.40 8.62
CA TRP A 47 -4.39 -14.66 9.74
C TRP A 47 -4.97 -16.09 9.77
N LYS A 48 -4.96 -16.80 8.62
CA LYS A 48 -5.54 -18.14 8.50
C LYS A 48 -4.51 -19.26 8.68
N CYS A 49 -3.36 -19.18 8.00
CA CYS A 49 -2.36 -20.25 8.02
C CYS A 49 -1.10 -19.91 8.83
N GLY A 50 -0.91 -18.67 9.24
CA GLY A 50 0.30 -18.23 9.97
C GLY A 50 1.56 -18.15 9.11
N HIS A 51 1.44 -18.11 7.78
CA HIS A 51 2.58 -17.87 6.89
C HIS A 51 2.98 -16.39 6.91
N ALA A 52 4.27 -16.09 7.00
CA ALA A 52 4.78 -14.72 6.96
C ALA A 52 4.70 -14.18 5.52
N ILE A 53 4.07 -13.01 5.36
CA ILE A 53 3.85 -12.33 4.10
C ILE A 53 4.47 -10.95 4.22
N GLY A 54 5.77 -10.96 4.52
CA GLY A 54 6.60 -9.76 4.50
C GLY A 54 7.45 -9.82 3.25
N ASP A 55 7.21 -8.89 2.33
CA ASP A 55 8.27 -8.49 1.41
C ASP A 55 9.31 -7.73 2.27
N PRO A 56 10.58 -8.17 2.35
CA PRO A 56 11.66 -7.35 2.91
C PRO A 56 11.96 -6.12 2.03
N ALA A 57 11.02 -5.68 1.19
CA ALA A 57 11.24 -4.75 0.09
C ALA A 57 11.23 -3.27 0.50
N ASP A 58 11.03 -2.95 1.78
CA ASP A 58 11.41 -1.66 2.37
C ASP A 58 12.71 -1.72 3.20
N GLU A 59 13.44 -2.85 3.13
CA GLU A 59 14.88 -2.89 3.46
C GLU A 59 15.74 -2.67 2.22
N ARG A 60 15.28 -1.84 1.27
CA ARG A 60 16.23 -1.19 0.36
C ARG A 60 16.95 -0.13 1.17
N SER A 61 17.75 -0.56 2.16
CA SER A 61 18.70 0.24 2.91
C SER A 61 19.40 1.08 1.86
N PRO A 62 19.08 2.37 1.77
CA PRO A 62 19.53 3.13 0.64
C PRO A 62 21.03 3.22 0.78
N VAL A 63 21.76 2.53 -0.09
CA VAL A 63 23.22 2.52 -0.08
C VAL A 63 23.75 3.96 -0.07
N TRP A 64 22.98 4.90 -0.63
CA TRP A 64 23.26 6.33 -0.58
C TRP A 64 23.28 6.93 0.85
N ILE A 65 22.45 6.45 1.80
CA ILE A 65 22.49 6.91 3.21
C ILE A 65 23.80 6.49 3.86
N VAL A 66 24.25 5.26 3.65
CA VAL A 66 25.53 4.77 4.20
C VAL A 66 26.70 5.58 3.64
N VAL A 67 26.68 5.86 2.32
CA VAL A 67 27.68 6.71 1.68
C VAL A 67 27.64 8.14 2.21
N ALA A 68 26.46 8.73 2.39
CA ALA A 68 26.29 10.07 2.95
C ALA A 68 26.84 10.16 4.38
N ILE A 69 26.51 9.18 5.24
CA ILE A 69 27.03 9.10 6.61
C ILE A 69 28.56 8.98 6.59
N ALA A 70 29.11 8.09 5.76
CA ALA A 70 30.56 7.92 5.65
C ALA A 70 31.28 9.20 5.20
N LEU A 71 30.71 9.93 4.22
CA LEU A 71 31.26 11.21 3.75
C LEU A 71 31.21 12.29 4.84
N VAL A 72 30.09 12.41 5.55
CA VAL A 72 29.94 13.39 6.64
C VAL A 72 30.92 13.10 7.76
N LEU A 73 31.04 11.84 8.18
CA LEU A 73 32.01 11.44 9.22
C LEU A 73 33.46 11.66 8.77
N GLY A 74 33.79 11.34 7.51
CA GLY A 74 35.11 11.58 6.94
C GLY A 74 35.47 13.07 6.90
N ALA A 75 34.54 13.92 6.47
CA ALA A 75 34.73 15.37 6.46
C ALA A 75 34.86 15.96 7.87
N MET A 76 34.04 15.49 8.82
CA MET A 76 34.09 15.92 10.21
C MET A 76 35.41 15.54 10.87
N LEU A 77 35.86 14.29 10.69
CA LEU A 77 37.14 13.81 11.19
C LEU A 77 38.32 14.57 10.57
N PHE A 78 38.27 14.80 9.26
CA PHE A 78 39.29 15.61 8.59
C PHE A 78 39.34 17.03 9.15
N TRP A 79 38.19 17.68 9.36
CA TRP A 79 38.12 19.04 9.92
C TRP A 79 38.70 19.10 11.34
N VAL A 80 38.35 18.15 12.20
CA VAL A 80 38.83 18.09 13.60
C VAL A 80 40.32 17.78 13.70
N THR A 81 40.85 16.93 12.82
CA THR A 81 42.27 16.56 12.84
C THR A 81 43.19 17.57 12.17
N ARG A 82 42.62 18.47 11.36
CA ARG A 82 43.36 19.53 10.64
C ARG A 82 43.29 20.89 11.33
N PHE A 83 42.44 21.04 12.35
CA PHE A 83 42.31 22.20 13.23
C PHE A 83 43.21 22.03 14.46
#